data_AF-A0A419EJW1-F1
#
_entry.id   AF-A0A419EJW1-F1
#
_cell.length_a   1.000
_cell.length_b   1.000
_cell.length_c   1.000
_cell.angle_alpha   90.00
_cell.angle_beta   90.00
_cell.angle_gamma   90.00
#
_symmetry.space_group_name_H-M   'P 1'
#
loop_
_entity.id
_entity.type
_entity.pdbx_description
1 polymer ?
#
loop_
_entity_poly.entity_id
_entity_poly.type
_entity_poly.pdbx_seq_one_letter_code
_entity_poly.pdbx_strand_id
1 'polypeptide(L)'
;MKTRISKMKKAFILTLLVSIIFVGCESSILEDPSTIIDYKIPQKSYVKMTIENSYNTVIATLVDGEVEAGQLNVSFNMNNLPEGIYFYTVEIRGIETDYYSKTTKPLLLLKP
;
A
#
# COMPACT_ATOMS: atom_id res chain seq x y z
N MET A 1 35.71 38.68 38.08
CA MET A 1 34.24 38.76 38.07
C MET A 1 33.72 38.81 36.63
N LYS A 2 33.18 37.68 36.14
CA LYS A 2 31.99 37.60 35.27
C LYS A 2 32.00 38.09 33.79
N THR A 3 33.01 37.85 32.94
CA THR A 3 32.83 38.24 31.51
C THR A 3 33.57 37.49 30.38
N ARG A 4 34.04 36.25 30.57
CA ARG A 4 34.70 35.51 29.45
C ARG A 4 34.12 34.13 29.11
N ILE A 5 33.32 33.56 30.02
CA ILE A 5 32.74 32.21 29.87
C ILE A 5 31.44 32.22 29.04
N SER A 6 30.74 33.37 28.92
CA SER A 6 29.45 33.42 28.20
C SER A 6 29.60 33.38 26.66
N LYS A 7 30.72 33.86 26.11
CA LYS A 7 30.95 33.91 24.66
C LYS A 7 31.25 32.52 24.07
N MET A 8 31.99 31.68 24.81
CA MET A 8 32.34 30.32 24.40
C MET A 8 31.15 29.35 24.47
N LYS A 9 30.27 29.49 25.48
CA LYS A 9 29.06 28.65 25.59
C LYS A 9 28.05 28.93 24.47
N LYS A 10 27.91 30.19 24.03
CA LYS A 10 27.04 30.56 22.91
C LYS A 10 27.52 30.00 21.58
N ALA A 11 28.84 29.99 21.33
CA ALA A 11 29.41 29.41 20.11
C ALA A 11 29.23 27.88 20.04
N PHE A 12 29.30 27.20 21.19
CA PHE A 12 29.12 25.74 21.29
C PHE A 12 27.65 25.30 21.15
N ILE A 13 26.71 26.09 21.71
CA ILE A 13 25.26 25.84 21.58
C ILE A 13 24.79 26.13 20.15
N LEU A 14 25.38 27.12 19.47
CA LEU A 14 25.03 27.44 18.08
C LEU A 14 25.54 26.38 17.09
N THR A 15 26.70 25.76 17.35
CA THR A 15 27.20 24.66 16.51
C THR A 15 26.39 23.37 16.70
N LEU A 16 25.90 23.10 17.92
CA LEU A 16 25.08 21.93 18.21
C LEU A 16 23.68 21.98 17.57
N LEU A 17 23.15 23.20 17.32
CA LEU A 17 21.89 23.41 16.62
C LEU A 17 21.99 23.23 15.09
N VAL A 18 23.18 23.41 14.49
CA VAL A 18 23.37 23.26 13.03
C VAL A 18 23.51 21.79 12.62
N SER A 19 24.04 20.91 13.49
CA SER A 19 24.13 19.47 13.22
C SER A 19 22.77 18.76 13.18
N ILE A 20 21.75 19.31 13.83
CA ILE A 20 20.40 18.71 13.85
C ILE A 20 19.67 18.95 12.51
N ILE A 21 20.05 19.99 11.77
CA ILE A 21 19.44 20.31 10.46
C ILE A 21 20.07 19.46 9.33
N PHE A 22 21.27 18.92 9.54
CA PHE A 22 22.01 18.10 8.56
C PHE A 22 21.85 16.59 8.73
N VAL A 23 21.00 16.12 9.65
CA VAL A 23 20.31 14.84 9.43
C VAL A 23 19.21 15.12 8.42
N GLY A 24 19.64 15.49 7.20
CA GLY A 24 18.79 15.43 6.03
C GLY A 24 18.24 14.01 6.04
N CYS A 25 16.92 13.93 6.13
CA CYS A 25 16.20 12.69 6.06
C CYS A 25 16.52 12.11 4.67
N GLU A 26 17.54 11.27 4.56
CA GLU A 26 17.68 10.32 3.46
C GLU A 26 16.62 9.23 3.67
N SER A 27 15.35 9.62 3.72
CA SER A 27 14.24 8.72 3.47
C SER A 27 14.03 8.66 1.97
N SER A 28 15.05 8.15 1.26
CA SER A 28 14.80 7.38 0.04
C SER A 28 14.40 5.98 0.48
N ILE A 29 13.30 5.87 1.22
CA ILE A 29 12.59 4.60 1.28
C ILE A 29 12.10 4.43 -0.15
N LEU A 30 12.61 3.41 -0.84
CA LEU A 30 12.09 2.97 -2.12
C LEU A 30 10.64 2.56 -1.86
N GLU A 31 9.70 3.50 -1.99
CA GLU A 31 8.29 3.19 -1.82
C GLU A 31 7.89 2.35 -3.02
N ASP A 32 7.80 1.05 -2.81
CA ASP A 32 7.13 0.13 -3.70
C ASP A 32 5.62 0.25 -3.44
N PRO A 33 4.84 1.00 -4.25
CA PRO A 33 3.40 1.10 -4.05
C PRO A 33 2.76 -0.29 -4.03
N SER A 34 2.42 -0.75 -2.82
CA SER A 34 1.74 -2.01 -2.60
C SER A 34 0.45 -1.74 -1.83
N THR A 35 -0.59 -2.48 -2.19
CA THR A 35 -1.89 -2.43 -1.51
C THR A 35 -2.21 -3.80 -0.94
N ILE A 36 -2.93 -3.81 0.18
CA ILE A 36 -3.49 -5.02 0.77
C ILE A 36 -5.00 -4.98 0.53
N ILE A 37 -5.52 -6.02 -0.13
CA ILE A 37 -6.95 -6.16 -0.41
C ILE A 37 -7.52 -7.21 0.54
N ASP A 38 -8.28 -6.75 1.52
CA ASP A 38 -9.02 -7.63 2.44
C ASP A 38 -10.36 -8.07 1.84
N TYR A 39 -10.67 -9.36 1.99
CA TYR A 39 -11.93 -9.94 1.57
C TYR A 39 -12.37 -11.07 2.51
N LYS A 40 -13.66 -11.35 2.53
CA LYS A 40 -14.26 -12.39 3.37
C LYS A 40 -15.07 -13.34 2.51
N ILE A 41 -14.90 -14.63 2.78
CA ILE A 41 -15.66 -15.69 2.12
C ILE A 41 -16.46 -16.44 3.20
N PRO A 42 -17.79 -16.60 3.05
CA PRO A 42 -18.60 -17.27 4.06
C PRO A 42 -18.51 -18.80 4.04
N GLN A 43 -17.99 -19.39 2.97
CA GLN A 43 -17.93 -20.84 2.74
C GLN A 43 -16.85 -21.18 1.70
N LYS A 44 -16.50 -22.46 1.55
CA LYS A 44 -15.57 -22.90 0.51
C LYS A 44 -16.05 -22.48 -0.88
N SER A 45 -15.24 -21.72 -1.60
CA SER A 45 -15.63 -21.05 -2.84
C SER A 45 -14.48 -21.02 -3.85
N TYR A 46 -14.81 -20.98 -5.14
CA TYR A 46 -13.89 -20.54 -6.18
C TYR A 46 -13.84 -19.02 -6.19
N VAL A 47 -12.66 -18.43 -6.04
CA VAL A 47 -12.44 -16.99 -6.05
C VAL A 47 -11.63 -16.60 -7.28
N LYS A 48 -12.10 -15.56 -7.97
CA LYS A 48 -11.34 -14.87 -9.02
C LYS A 48 -11.20 -13.40 -8.64
N MET A 49 -9.96 -12.96 -8.43
CA MET A 49 -9.65 -11.57 -8.14
C MET A 49 -8.82 -10.98 -9.28
N THR A 50 -9.35 -9.96 -9.96
CA THR A 50 -8.69 -9.27 -11.07
C THR A 50 -8.43 -7.81 -10.75
N ILE A 51 -7.37 -7.26 -11.34
CA ILE A 51 -7.11 -5.83 -11.44
C ILE A 51 -7.38 -5.40 -12.88
N GLU A 52 -8.15 -4.33 -13.05
CA GLU A 52 -8.59 -3.79 -14.32
C GLU A 52 -8.21 -2.30 -14.44
N ASN A 53 -7.87 -1.86 -15.64
CA ASN A 53 -7.68 -0.44 -15.94
C ASN A 53 -9.04 0.26 -16.18
N SER A 54 -9.01 1.57 -16.45
CA SER A 54 -10.19 2.39 -16.76
C SER A 54 -10.95 1.98 -18.04
N TYR A 55 -10.38 1.08 -18.84
CA TYR A 55 -10.98 0.52 -20.05
C TYR A 55 -11.48 -0.93 -19.84
N ASN A 56 -11.66 -1.35 -18.58
CA ASN A 56 -12.09 -2.70 -18.19
C ASN A 56 -11.18 -3.82 -18.72
N THR A 57 -9.93 -3.50 -19.03
CA THR A 57 -8.93 -4.50 -19.45
C THR A 57 -8.29 -5.09 -18.21
N VAL A 58 -8.34 -6.42 -18.07
CA VAL A 58 -7.66 -7.14 -16.99
C VAL A 58 -6.15 -7.03 -17.20
N ILE A 59 -5.46 -6.42 -16.22
CA ILE A 59 -4.02 -6.23 -16.22
C ILE A 59 -3.29 -7.19 -15.27
N ALA A 60 -4.00 -7.75 -14.28
CA ALA A 60 -3.48 -8.77 -13.38
C ALA A 60 -4.61 -9.65 -12.83
N THR A 61 -4.28 -10.89 -12.49
CA THR A 61 -5.13 -11.80 -11.73
C THR A 61 -4.40 -12.16 -10.45
N LEU A 62 -4.95 -11.77 -9.30
CA LEU A 62 -4.33 -11.96 -7.99
C LEU A 62 -4.73 -13.29 -7.34
N VAL A 63 -5.94 -13.75 -7.63
CA VAL A 63 -6.47 -15.03 -7.14
C VAL A 63 -7.27 -15.66 -8.28
N ASP A 64 -7.07 -16.96 -8.51
CA ASP A 64 -7.87 -17.75 -9.46
C ASP A 64 -7.87 -19.21 -9.00
N GLY A 65 -8.77 -19.56 -8.08
CA GLY A 65 -8.79 -20.91 -7.51
C GLY A 65 -9.74 -21.09 -6.34
N GLU A 66 -9.76 -22.32 -5.80
CA GLU A 66 -10.53 -22.67 -4.61
C GLU A 66 -9.90 -22.08 -3.34
N VAL A 67 -10.75 -21.52 -2.49
CA VAL A 67 -10.35 -20.90 -1.22
C VAL A 67 -11.34 -21.31 -0.12
N GLU A 68 -10.79 -21.62 1.05
CA GLU A 68 -11.57 -21.96 2.24
C GLU A 68 -12.29 -20.74 2.83
N ALA A 69 -13.33 -20.99 3.62
CA ALA A 69 -14.07 -19.93 4.32
C ALA A 69 -13.16 -19.17 5.28
N GLY A 70 -13.32 -17.84 5.35
CA GLY A 70 -12.53 -17.03 6.27
C GLY A 70 -12.35 -15.59 5.85
N GLN A 71 -11.52 -14.89 6.63
CA GLN A 71 -11.05 -13.54 6.33
C GLN A 71 -9.64 -13.66 5.76
N LEU A 72 -9.45 -13.12 4.56
CA LEU A 72 -8.28 -13.32 3.74
C LEU A 72 -7.79 -11.97 3.23
N ASN A 73 -6.52 -11.93 2.88
CA ASN A 73 -5.90 -10.76 2.30
C ASN A 73 -4.98 -11.18 1.16
N VAL A 74 -4.86 -10.31 0.16
CA VAL A 74 -3.87 -10.46 -0.91
C VAL A 74 -3.11 -9.15 -1.06
N SER A 75 -1.78 -9.27 -1.16
CA SER A 75 -0.91 -8.14 -1.43
C SER A 75 -0.70 -8.00 -2.93
N PHE A 76 -0.79 -6.77 -3.43
CA PHE A 76 -0.56 -6.46 -4.84
C PHE A 76 0.45 -5.33 -4.98
N ASN A 77 1.56 -5.61 -5.67
CA ASN A 77 2.59 -4.64 -6.02
C ASN A 77 2.21 -3.94 -7.34
N MET A 78 2.20 -2.60 -7.31
CA MET A 78 1.79 -1.74 -8.43
C MET A 78 2.96 -0.96 -9.06
N ASN A 79 4.21 -1.28 -8.74
CA ASN A 79 5.38 -0.49 -9.16
C ASN A 79 5.44 -0.28 -10.68
N ASN A 80 5.01 -1.29 -11.43
CA ASN A 80 5.07 -1.32 -12.89
C ASN A 80 3.83 -0.72 -13.58
N LEU A 81 2.88 -0.19 -12.81
CA LEU A 81 1.68 0.43 -13.35
C LEU A 81 1.84 1.95 -13.46
N PRO A 82 1.34 2.58 -14.54
CA PRO A 82 1.17 4.03 -14.59
C PRO A 82 0.26 4.52 -13.48
N GLU A 83 0.45 5.75 -13.03
CA GLU A 83 -0.52 6.41 -12.16
C GLU A 83 -1.88 6.51 -12.84
N GLY A 84 -2.94 6.43 -12.04
CA GLY A 84 -4.30 6.52 -12.55
C GLY A 84 -5.31 5.73 -11.73
N ILE A 85 -6.50 5.61 -12.32
CA ILE A 85 -7.63 4.90 -11.72
C ILE A 85 -7.62 3.47 -12.24
N TYR A 86 -7.60 2.54 -11.29
CA TYR A 86 -7.77 1.11 -11.50
C TYR A 86 -8.99 0.63 -10.73
N PHE A 87 -9.35 -0.62 -10.98
CA PHE A 87 -10.41 -1.31 -10.28
C PHE A 87 -9.91 -2.68 -9.90
N TYR A 88 -10.29 -3.14 -8.71
CA TYR A 88 -10.18 -4.56 -8.40
C TYR A 88 -11.58 -5.16 -8.34
N THR A 89 -11.72 -6.34 -8.94
CA THR A 89 -12.96 -7.12 -8.93
C THR A 89 -12.71 -8.41 -8.18
N VAL A 90 -13.52 -8.69 -7.17
CA VAL A 90 -13.55 -9.97 -6.45
C VAL A 90 -14.83 -10.69 -6.82
N GLU A 91 -14.69 -11.82 -7.51
CA GLU A 91 -15.78 -12.73 -7.84
C GLU A 91 -15.65 -14.01 -7.02
N ILE A 92 -16.72 -14.39 -6.34
CA ILE A 92 -16.79 -15.53 -5.43
C ILE A 92 -17.95 -16.42 -5.86
N ARG A 93 -17.67 -17.70 -6.08
CA ARG A 93 -18.67 -18.73 -6.42
C ARG A 93 -18.57 -19.87 -5.42
N GLY A 94 -19.64 -20.14 -4.67
CA GLY A 94 -19.70 -21.30 -3.78
C GLY A 94 -19.51 -22.60 -4.57
N ILE A 95 -18.77 -23.56 -4.01
CA ILE A 95 -18.54 -24.86 -4.69
C ILE A 95 -19.74 -25.79 -4.53
N GLU A 96 -20.33 -25.82 -3.33
CA GLU A 96 -21.42 -26.75 -2.97
C GLU A 96 -22.78 -26.04 -2.82
N THR A 97 -22.79 -24.72 -3.01
CA THR A 97 -24.00 -23.88 -2.89
C THR A 97 -24.14 -22.96 -4.08
N ASP A 98 -25.32 -22.39 -4.27
CA ASP A 98 -25.63 -21.38 -5.28
C ASP A 98 -25.12 -19.98 -4.91
N TYR A 99 -24.25 -19.87 -3.90
CA TYR A 99 -23.71 -18.60 -3.45
C TYR A 99 -22.87 -17.93 -4.53
N TYR A 100 -23.20 -16.67 -4.80
CA TYR A 100 -22.48 -15.85 -5.75
C TYR A 100 -22.33 -14.43 -5.21
N SER A 101 -21.11 -13.89 -5.30
CA SER A 101 -20.84 -12.49 -5.01
C SER A 101 -19.83 -11.94 -6.01
N LYS A 102 -20.10 -10.75 -6.54
CA LYS A 102 -19.14 -10.01 -7.35
C LYS A 102 -19.09 -8.58 -6.88
N THR A 103 -17.93 -8.14 -6.43
CA THR A 103 -17.70 -6.79 -5.92
C THR A 103 -16.56 -6.16 -6.69
N THR A 104 -16.79 -4.95 -7.22
CA THR A 104 -15.77 -4.14 -7.86
C THR A 104 -15.57 -2.87 -7.06
N LYS A 105 -14.33 -2.50 -6.74
CA LYS A 105 -14.00 -1.26 -6.04
C LYS A 105 -12.90 -0.48 -6.77
N PRO A 106 -12.94 0.86 -6.72
CA PRO A 106 -11.90 1.69 -7.29
C PRO A 106 -10.60 1.57 -6.48
N LEU A 107 -9.49 1.74 -7.19
CA LEU A 107 -8.13 1.68 -6.68
C LEU A 107 -7.35 2.80 -7.34
N LEU A 108 -7.07 3.86 -6.58
CA LEU A 108 -6.32 5.01 -7.08
C LEU A 108 -4.83 4.77 -6.85
N LEU A 109 -4.04 4.76 -7.91
CA LEU A 109 -2.59 4.69 -7.84
C LEU A 109 -2.00 6.08 -8.09
N LEU A 110 -1.30 6.60 -7.08
CA LEU A 110 -0.52 7.82 -7.14
C LEU A 110 0.93 7.44 -6.82
N LYS A 111 1.89 7.96 -7.58
CA LYS A 111 3.31 7.87 -7.21
C LYS A 111 3.67 9.12 -6.42
N PRO A 112 4.47 8.99 -5.35
CA PRO A 112 4.92 10.11 -4.54
C PRO A 112 5.84 11.06 -5.30
#